data_AF-A0A2V9RNU6-F1
#
_entry.id   AF-A0A2V9RNU6-F1
#
_cell.length_a   1.000
_cell.length_b   1.000
_cell.length_c   1.000
_cell.angle_alpha   90.00
_cell.angle_beta   90.00
_cell.angle_gamma   90.00
#
_symmetry.space_group_name_H-M   'P 1'
#
loop_
_entity.id
_entity.type
_entity.pdbx_description
1 polymer ?
#
loop_
_entity_poly.entity_id
_entity_poly.type
_entity_poly.pdbx_seq_one_letter_code
_entity_poly.pdbx_strand_id
1 'polypeptide(L)'
;MHEPSLNAIVNTLKTSRPPTPEERFVQLEKILNSQVFHGSEILKSFLRFVVGKSLEGLESEVKEYTIATEVFGRNANYDPRIDSLVRVQAARLRSKLQEYYTSEGKNDGVHIDLPKGHYIPAFTYIRPDSRSHQRRASDLLKVVGSPPAIPRSGKDSLFRFSRRFLTAGLSLISLVLAIVAYRYYMEAKQFRQYAISNRVDLTFVQDIAPFWAEFLNTGSPLLVAYSPGQPRERVEILGSVGSFHSHSPPSVAVPGG
;
A
#
# COMPACT_ATOMS: atom_id res chain seq x y z
N MET A 1 -6.86 -49.32 22.79
CA MET A 1 -7.55 -48.79 21.60
C MET A 1 -7.95 -47.35 21.92
N HIS A 2 -7.18 -46.36 21.45
CA HIS A 2 -7.53 -44.95 21.67
C HIS A 2 -8.42 -44.50 20.52
N GLU A 3 -9.67 -44.16 20.82
CA GLU A 3 -10.51 -43.41 19.89
C GLU A 3 -9.80 -42.08 19.58
N PRO A 4 -9.54 -41.76 18.29
CA PRO A 4 -9.12 -40.42 17.93
C PRO A 4 -10.26 -39.46 18.25
N SER A 5 -9.99 -38.47 19.12
CA SER A 5 -10.99 -37.47 19.49
C SER A 5 -11.52 -36.77 18.24
N LEU A 6 -12.84 -36.59 18.14
CA LEU A 6 -13.51 -35.91 17.03
C LEU A 6 -12.85 -34.56 16.66
N ASN A 7 -12.33 -33.85 17.67
CA ASN A 7 -11.61 -32.60 17.51
C ASN A 7 -10.29 -32.73 16.72
N ALA A 8 -9.60 -33.88 16.81
CA ALA A 8 -8.38 -34.15 16.05
C ALA A 8 -8.67 -34.40 14.57
N ILE A 9 -9.79 -35.05 14.24
CA ILE A 9 -10.21 -35.30 12.86
C ILE A 9 -10.66 -33.98 12.21
N VAL A 10 -11.50 -33.19 12.90
CA VAL A 10 -11.94 -31.87 12.42
C VAL A 10 -10.76 -30.92 12.21
N ASN A 11 -9.76 -30.93 13.10
CA ASN A 11 -8.56 -30.10 12.94
C ASN A 11 -7.64 -30.57 11.79
N THR A 12 -7.57 -31.89 11.52
CA THR A 12 -6.78 -32.44 10.40
C THR A 12 -7.42 -32.11 9.05
N LEU A 13 -8.75 -32.10 8.97
CA LEU A 13 -9.47 -31.74 7.74
C LEU A 13 -9.35 -30.25 7.39
N LYS A 14 -9.33 -29.35 8.39
CA LYS A 14 -9.13 -27.90 8.17
C LYS A 14 -7.82 -27.58 7.46
N THR A 15 -6.75 -28.35 7.69
CA THR A 15 -5.43 -28.08 7.10
C THR A 15 -5.23 -28.55 5.65
N SER A 16 -6.18 -29.27 5.05
CA SER A 16 -6.05 -29.82 3.68
C SER A 16 -6.75 -28.99 2.60
N ARG A 17 -7.73 -28.17 2.98
CA ARG A 17 -8.49 -27.30 2.06
C ARG A 17 -7.96 -25.87 2.10
N PRO A 18 -8.02 -25.10 1.01
CA PRO A 18 -7.76 -23.67 1.07
C PRO A 18 -8.80 -22.96 1.95
N PRO A 19 -8.46 -21.83 2.59
CA PRO A 19 -9.43 -20.99 3.30
C PRO A 19 -10.61 -20.62 2.40
N THR A 20 -11.81 -20.62 2.96
CA THR A 20 -13.04 -20.22 2.26
C THR A 20 -13.03 -18.72 1.93
N PRO A 21 -13.82 -18.26 0.94
CA PRO A 21 -13.94 -16.84 0.63
C PRO A 21 -14.30 -15.98 1.85
N GLU A 22 -15.20 -16.46 2.71
CA GLU A 22 -15.59 -15.78 3.95
C GLU A 22 -14.42 -15.65 4.93
N GLU A 23 -13.65 -16.72 5.16
CA GLU A 23 -12.49 -16.68 6.05
C GLU A 23 -11.38 -15.75 5.52
N ARG A 24 -11.20 -15.71 4.19
CA ARG A 24 -10.26 -14.77 3.55
C ARG A 24 -10.70 -13.31 3.73
N PHE A 25 -12.00 -13.04 3.58
CA PHE A 25 -12.57 -11.71 3.79
C PHE A 25 -12.45 -11.26 5.25
N VAL A 26 -12.77 -12.14 6.20
CA VAL A 26 -12.60 -11.85 7.63
C VAL A 26 -11.13 -11.55 7.96
N GLN A 27 -10.19 -12.32 7.40
CA GLN A 27 -8.77 -12.05 7.61
C GLN A 27 -8.31 -10.74 6.96
N LEU A 28 -8.83 -10.40 5.77
CA LEU A 28 -8.57 -9.12 5.14
C LEU A 28 -9.03 -7.97 6.06
N GLU A 29 -10.27 -7.99 6.55
CA GLU A 29 -10.80 -6.94 7.42
C GLU A 29 -10.02 -6.80 8.72
N LYS A 30 -9.56 -7.91 9.32
CA LYS A 30 -8.64 -7.86 10.47
C LYS A 30 -7.35 -7.12 10.16
N ILE A 31 -6.69 -7.42 9.04
CA ILE A 31 -5.44 -6.76 8.64
C ILE A 31 -5.67 -5.27 8.41
N LEU A 32 -6.75 -4.91 7.71
CA LEU A 32 -7.05 -3.51 7.37
C LEU A 32 -7.35 -2.64 8.58
N ASN A 33 -7.90 -3.23 9.65
CA ASN A 33 -8.20 -2.56 10.92
C ASN A 33 -7.07 -2.67 11.97
N SER A 34 -5.94 -3.28 11.61
CA SER A 34 -4.79 -3.43 12.50
C SER A 34 -4.03 -2.11 12.72
N GLN A 35 -3.31 -2.01 13.83
CA GLN A 35 -2.48 -0.84 14.11
C GLN A 35 -1.31 -0.74 13.14
N VAL A 36 -0.74 -1.87 12.72
CA VAL A 36 0.27 -1.93 11.67
C VAL A 36 -0.22 -1.17 10.42
N PHE A 37 -1.47 -1.38 9.98
CA PHE A 37 -2.01 -0.75 8.77
C PHE A 37 -2.65 0.63 8.98
N HIS A 38 -2.87 1.09 10.22
CA HIS A 38 -3.69 2.28 10.56
C HIS A 38 -3.38 3.54 9.71
N GLY A 39 -2.12 3.81 9.36
CA GLY A 39 -1.71 4.98 8.55
C GLY A 39 -1.38 4.71 7.08
N SER A 40 -1.76 3.57 6.51
CA SER A 40 -1.33 3.15 5.16
C SER A 40 -2.49 2.92 4.19
N GLU A 41 -3.30 3.95 3.95
CA GLU A 41 -4.50 3.87 3.10
C GLU A 41 -4.22 3.37 1.68
N ILE A 42 -3.08 3.75 1.10
CA ILE A 42 -2.65 3.26 -0.21
C ILE A 42 -2.42 1.74 -0.18
N LEU A 43 -1.78 1.22 0.88
CA LEU A 43 -1.53 -0.22 1.02
C LEU A 43 -2.81 -0.99 1.36
N LYS A 44 -3.71 -0.38 2.15
CA LYS A 44 -5.06 -0.93 2.41
C LYS A 44 -5.85 -1.05 1.12
N SER A 45 -5.84 -0.01 0.28
CA SER A 45 -6.53 0.01 -1.02
C SER A 45 -5.96 -1.04 -1.96
N PHE A 46 -4.64 -1.16 -2.03
CA PHE A 46 -3.98 -2.20 -2.81
C PHE A 46 -4.36 -3.61 -2.31
N LEU A 47 -4.28 -3.85 -1.00
CA LEU A 47 -4.62 -5.16 -0.44
C LEU A 47 -6.09 -5.52 -0.67
N ARG A 48 -7.02 -4.56 -0.46
CA ARG A 48 -8.46 -4.74 -0.77
C ARG A 48 -8.66 -5.11 -2.23
N PHE A 49 -8.01 -4.40 -3.15
CA PHE A 49 -8.16 -4.63 -4.58
C PHE A 49 -7.75 -6.05 -4.96
N VAL A 50 -6.55 -6.48 -4.59
CA VAL A 50 -6.03 -7.79 -5.01
C VAL A 50 -6.78 -8.96 -4.35
N VAL A 51 -7.19 -8.80 -3.09
CA VAL A 51 -7.98 -9.82 -2.39
C VAL A 51 -9.41 -9.84 -2.94
N GLY A 52 -10.04 -8.68 -3.16
CA GLY A 52 -11.37 -8.57 -3.76
C GLY A 52 -11.45 -9.26 -5.12
N LYS A 53 -10.51 -8.96 -6.03
CA LYS A 53 -10.43 -9.62 -7.34
C LYS A 53 -10.22 -11.14 -7.22
N SER A 54 -9.45 -11.62 -6.24
CA SER A 54 -9.31 -13.06 -6.00
C SER A 54 -10.59 -13.71 -5.46
N LEU A 55 -11.34 -13.02 -4.60
CA LEU A 55 -12.63 -13.49 -4.10
C LEU A 55 -13.69 -13.56 -5.21
N GLU A 56 -13.62 -12.66 -6.19
CA GLU A 56 -14.48 -12.64 -7.38
C GLU A 56 -14.05 -13.66 -8.45
N GLY A 57 -12.91 -14.33 -8.29
CA GLY A 57 -12.35 -15.23 -9.31
C GLY A 57 -11.72 -14.52 -10.51
N LEU A 58 -11.51 -13.20 -10.42
CA LEU A 58 -10.94 -12.34 -11.46
C LEU A 58 -9.42 -12.14 -11.30
N GLU A 59 -8.70 -13.16 -10.84
CA GLU A 59 -7.25 -13.08 -10.58
C GLU A 59 -6.44 -12.72 -11.83
N SER A 60 -6.95 -13.09 -13.02
CA SER A 60 -6.33 -12.76 -14.30
C SER A 60 -6.31 -11.24 -14.61
N GLU A 61 -7.17 -10.46 -13.95
CA GLU A 61 -7.23 -9.00 -14.07
C GLU A 61 -6.22 -8.29 -13.17
N VAL A 62 -5.60 -9.01 -12.23
CA VAL A 62 -4.65 -8.47 -11.25
C VAL A 62 -3.26 -8.28 -11.88
N LYS A 63 -3.22 -7.38 -12.86
CA LYS A 63 -2.02 -6.98 -13.62
C LYS A 63 -1.48 -5.65 -13.11
N GLU A 64 -0.20 -5.40 -13.37
CA GLU A 64 0.48 -4.16 -12.93
C GLU A 64 -0.25 -2.91 -13.41
N TYR A 65 -0.61 -2.89 -14.70
CA TYR A 65 -1.33 -1.79 -15.32
C TYR A 65 -2.69 -1.53 -14.65
N THR A 66 -3.47 -2.59 -14.40
CA THR A 66 -4.78 -2.49 -13.74
C THR A 66 -4.64 -1.91 -12.34
N ILE A 67 -3.66 -2.39 -11.56
CA ILE A 67 -3.41 -1.87 -10.22
C ILE A 67 -3.01 -0.38 -10.27
N ALA A 68 -2.14 0.00 -11.21
CA ALA A 68 -1.70 1.38 -11.34
C ALA A 68 -2.85 2.35 -11.64
N THR A 69 -3.76 1.94 -12.52
CA THR A 69 -4.88 2.77 -12.98
C THR A 69 -6.04 2.76 -11.98
N GLU A 70 -6.50 1.59 -11.53
CA GLU A 70 -7.67 1.45 -10.66
C GLU A 70 -7.37 1.76 -9.18
N VAL A 71 -6.17 1.44 -8.70
CA VAL A 71 -5.82 1.66 -7.27
C VAL A 71 -5.03 2.95 -7.08
N PHE A 72 -4.07 3.24 -7.96
CA PHE A 72 -3.18 4.40 -7.79
C PHE A 72 -3.56 5.60 -8.67
N GLY A 73 -4.65 5.51 -9.45
CA GLY A 73 -5.16 6.62 -10.25
C GLY A 73 -4.18 7.09 -11.34
N ARG A 74 -3.30 6.22 -11.82
CA ARG A 74 -2.42 6.54 -12.94
C ARG A 74 -3.22 6.71 -14.23
N ASN A 75 -2.68 7.53 -15.14
CA ASN A 75 -3.24 7.74 -16.46
C ASN A 75 -3.09 6.49 -17.35
N ALA A 76 -3.84 6.47 -18.46
CA ALA A 76 -3.77 5.39 -19.45
C ALA A 76 -2.39 5.23 -20.11
N ASN A 77 -1.53 6.26 -20.01
CA ASN A 77 -0.17 6.24 -20.54
C ASN A 77 0.84 5.58 -19.58
N TYR A 78 0.38 4.93 -18.50
CA TYR A 78 1.23 4.21 -17.56
C TYR A 78 1.98 3.06 -18.25
N ASP A 79 3.31 3.12 -18.22
CA ASP A 79 4.18 2.04 -18.67
C ASP A 79 4.87 1.35 -17.47
N PRO A 80 4.51 0.10 -17.14
CA PRO A 80 5.17 -0.69 -16.10
C PRO A 80 6.70 -0.77 -16.26
N ARG A 81 7.22 -0.73 -17.49
CA ARG A 81 8.67 -0.85 -17.76
C ARG A 81 9.44 0.36 -17.25
N ILE A 82 8.79 1.52 -17.18
CA ILE A 82 9.40 2.82 -16.83
C ILE A 82 8.98 3.24 -15.42
N ASP A 83 7.69 3.13 -15.07
CA ASP A 83 7.18 3.52 -13.75
C ASP A 83 7.08 2.31 -12.80
N SER A 84 7.94 2.33 -11.79
CA SER A 84 8.06 1.28 -10.77
C SER A 84 7.08 1.40 -9.60
N LEU A 85 6.13 2.34 -9.64
CA LEU A 85 5.19 2.63 -8.55
C LEU A 85 4.57 1.35 -7.96
N VAL A 86 3.97 0.51 -8.80
CA VAL A 86 3.28 -0.71 -8.35
C VAL A 86 4.26 -1.70 -7.73
N ARG A 87 5.44 -1.89 -8.33
CA ARG A 87 6.49 -2.76 -7.77
C ARG A 87 6.96 -2.29 -6.39
N VAL A 88 7.14 -0.98 -6.22
CA VAL A 88 7.54 -0.38 -4.93
C VAL A 88 6.44 -0.55 -3.89
N GLN A 89 5.17 -0.27 -4.24
CA GLN A 89 4.06 -0.46 -3.30
C GLN A 89 3.84 -1.94 -2.96
N ALA A 90 4.05 -2.86 -3.91
CA ALA A 90 3.96 -4.29 -3.66
C ALA A 90 5.07 -4.77 -2.72
N ALA A 91 6.29 -4.23 -2.85
CA ALA A 91 7.37 -4.51 -1.90
C ALA A 91 7.01 -4.01 -0.49
N ARG A 92 6.47 -2.78 -0.37
CA ARG A 92 6.01 -2.23 0.90
C ARG A 92 4.87 -3.04 1.51
N LEU A 93 3.88 -3.45 0.70
CA LEU A 93 2.76 -4.28 1.15
C LEU A 93 3.25 -5.63 1.69
N ARG A 94 4.19 -6.29 1.02
CA ARG A 94 4.80 -7.54 1.51
C ARG A 94 5.47 -7.35 2.87
N SER A 95 6.27 -6.29 3.03
CA SER A 95 6.90 -5.98 4.32
C SER A 95 5.87 -5.69 5.42
N LYS A 96 4.81 -4.96 5.08
CA LYS A 96 3.71 -4.61 5.99
C LYS A 96 2.92 -5.84 6.45
N LEU A 97 2.64 -6.77 5.55
CA LEU A 97 2.01 -8.06 5.87
C LEU A 97 2.91 -8.88 6.80
N GLN A 98 4.21 -8.94 6.52
CA GLN A 98 5.17 -9.64 7.38
C GLN A 98 5.21 -9.03 8.79
N GLU A 99 5.20 -7.71 8.91
CA GLU A 99 5.14 -6.99 10.19
C GLU A 99 3.86 -7.35 10.97
N TYR A 100 2.71 -7.35 10.30
CA TYR A 100 1.42 -7.75 10.88
C TYR A 100 1.47 -9.17 11.44
N TYR A 101 1.92 -10.16 10.66
CA TYR A 101 1.97 -11.57 11.11
C TYR A 101 3.10 -11.86 12.12
N THR A 102 4.03 -10.91 12.33
CA THR A 102 5.03 -11.01 13.40
C THR A 102 4.51 -10.42 14.73
N SER A 103 3.48 -9.57 14.66
CA SER A 103 2.92 -8.82 15.79
C SER A 103 1.47 -9.21 16.07
N GLU A 104 0.50 -8.38 15.67
CA GLU A 104 -0.93 -8.53 15.95
C GLU A 104 -1.52 -9.82 15.38
N GLY A 105 -1.12 -10.21 14.17
CA GLY A 105 -1.64 -11.37 13.44
C GLY A 105 -0.93 -12.70 13.74
N LYS A 106 -0.01 -12.74 14.72
CA LYS A 106 0.85 -13.92 14.97
C LYS A 106 0.08 -15.23 15.19
N ASN A 107 -1.12 -15.14 15.77
CA ASN A 107 -1.96 -16.29 16.08
C ASN A 107 -3.16 -16.45 15.15
N ASP A 108 -3.23 -15.66 14.06
CA ASP A 108 -4.32 -15.79 13.11
C ASP A 108 -4.21 -17.11 12.33
N GLY A 109 -5.36 -17.78 12.19
CA GLY A 109 -5.42 -19.08 11.53
C GLY A 109 -5.32 -19.01 10.01
N VAL A 110 -5.58 -17.85 9.41
CA VAL A 110 -5.49 -17.61 7.97
C VAL A 110 -4.35 -16.64 7.70
N HIS A 111 -3.50 -16.97 6.75
CA HIS A 111 -2.39 -16.14 6.32
C HIS A 111 -2.59 -15.70 4.86
N ILE A 112 -2.52 -14.39 4.65
CA ILE A 112 -2.57 -13.74 3.34
C ILE A 112 -1.15 -13.32 2.99
N ASP A 113 -0.59 -13.91 1.94
CA ASP A 113 0.73 -13.55 1.40
C ASP A 113 0.58 -12.94 -0.01
N LEU A 114 1.56 -12.13 -0.40
CA LEU A 114 1.65 -11.57 -1.74
C LEU A 114 2.97 -12.02 -2.38
N PRO A 115 2.98 -13.11 -3.16
CA PRO A 115 4.23 -13.68 -3.68
C PRO A 115 4.97 -12.72 -4.61
N LYS A 116 6.29 -12.93 -4.78
CA LYS A 116 7.11 -12.15 -5.71
C LYS A 116 6.82 -12.57 -7.16
N GLY A 117 6.86 -11.62 -8.08
CA GLY A 117 6.71 -11.86 -9.53
C GLY A 117 5.27 -11.73 -10.04
N HIS A 118 4.27 -11.82 -9.18
CA HIS A 118 2.88 -11.50 -9.50
C HIS A 118 2.22 -10.72 -8.36
N TYR A 119 0.98 -10.29 -8.60
CA TYR A 119 0.20 -9.49 -7.65
C TYR A 119 -1.04 -10.24 -7.11
N ILE A 120 -1.19 -11.52 -7.48
CA ILE A 120 -2.26 -12.39 -6.99
C ILE A 120 -1.92 -12.84 -5.55
N PRO A 121 -2.83 -12.66 -4.57
CA PRO A 121 -2.61 -13.07 -3.19
C PRO A 121 -2.72 -14.58 -3.02
N ALA A 122 -1.93 -15.14 -2.11
CA ALA A 122 -1.99 -16.54 -1.72
C ALA A 122 -2.57 -16.68 -0.32
N PHE A 123 -3.41 -17.70 -0.12
CA PHE A 123 -4.13 -17.94 1.14
C PHE A 123 -3.78 -19.31 1.69
N THR A 124 -3.36 -19.38 2.94
CA THR A 124 -3.05 -20.64 3.62
C THR A 124 -3.59 -20.65 5.05
N TYR A 125 -3.91 -21.84 5.55
CA TYR A 125 -4.12 -22.01 6.99
C TYR A 125 -2.77 -22.18 7.69
N ILE A 126 -2.55 -21.42 8.75
CA ILE A 126 -1.42 -21.62 9.65
C ILE A 126 -1.94 -22.22 10.94
N ARG A 127 -1.39 -23.37 11.32
CA ARG A 127 -1.65 -23.92 12.65
C ARG A 127 -0.82 -23.13 13.66
N PRO A 128 -1.42 -22.50 14.68
CA PRO A 128 -0.64 -21.86 15.73
C PRO A 128 0.31 -22.90 16.31
N ASP A 129 1.60 -22.58 16.38
CA ASP A 129 2.64 -23.52 16.81
C ASP A 129 2.48 -23.83 18.30
N SER A 130 1.62 -24.81 18.61
CA SER A 130 1.46 -25.35 19.95
C SER A 130 2.70 -26.11 20.43
N ARG A 131 3.69 -26.40 19.56
CA ARG A 131 4.95 -27.06 19.96
C ARG A 131 5.90 -26.12 20.69
N SER A 132 5.82 -24.81 20.47
CA SER A 132 6.64 -23.82 21.17
C SER A 132 6.36 -23.75 22.68
N HIS A 133 5.10 -23.98 23.09
CA HIS A 133 4.71 -24.08 24.50
C HIS A 133 5.10 -25.43 25.11
N GLN A 134 4.98 -26.52 24.36
CA GLN A 134 5.33 -27.86 24.85
C GLN A 134 6.85 -28.07 24.97
N ARG A 135 7.66 -27.47 24.08
CA ARG A 135 9.12 -27.45 24.19
C ARG A 135 9.60 -26.68 25.43
N ARG A 136 9.04 -25.50 25.71
CA ARG A 136 9.38 -24.74 26.93
C ARG A 136 9.05 -25.50 28.21
N ALA A 137 7.92 -26.19 28.27
CA ALA A 137 7.57 -27.01 29.44
C ALA A 137 8.54 -28.20 29.61
N SER A 138 8.95 -28.85 28.52
CA SER A 138 9.95 -29.94 28.57
C SER A 138 11.36 -29.45 28.88
N ASP A 139 11.72 -28.23 28.46
CA ASP A 139 13.02 -27.61 28.74
C ASP A 139 13.12 -27.22 30.21
N LEU A 140 12.05 -26.69 30.82
CA LEU A 140 12.01 -26.39 32.26
C LEU A 140 12.13 -27.63 33.14
N LEU A 141 11.63 -28.79 32.69
CA LEU A 141 11.81 -30.07 33.39
C LEU A 141 13.24 -30.65 33.27
N LYS A 142 14.06 -30.18 32.32
CA LYS A 142 15.45 -30.63 32.14
C LYS A 142 16.49 -29.78 32.89
N VAL A 143 16.14 -28.55 33.30
CA VAL A 143 17.09 -27.62 33.93
C VAL A 143 17.48 -28.01 35.37
N VAL A 144 16.75 -28.92 36.02
CA VAL A 144 17.06 -29.37 37.40
C VAL A 144 18.26 -30.34 37.49
N GLY A 145 18.86 -30.80 36.37
CA GLY A 145 19.78 -31.94 36.40
C GLY A 145 21.15 -31.82 35.73
N SER A 146 21.62 -30.69 35.20
CA SER A 146 22.96 -30.65 34.58
C SER A 146 23.66 -29.27 34.58
N PRO A 147 25.01 -29.23 34.68
CA PRO A 147 25.79 -27.99 34.76
C PRO A 147 25.69 -27.11 33.50
N PRO A 148 26.00 -25.80 33.58
CA PRO A 148 25.68 -24.85 32.53
C PRO A 148 26.59 -25.06 31.30
N ALA A 149 26.05 -25.71 30.27
CA ALA A 149 26.61 -25.65 28.93
C ALA A 149 26.15 -24.32 28.29
N ILE A 150 27.11 -23.48 27.93
CA ILE A 150 26.89 -22.22 27.21
C ILE A 150 26.06 -22.52 25.94
N PRO A 151 24.90 -21.88 25.74
CA PRO A 151 24.11 -22.09 24.53
C PRO A 151 24.85 -21.48 23.34
N ARG A 152 25.40 -22.35 22.49
CA ARG A 152 25.80 -21.96 21.14
C ARG A 152 24.54 -21.53 20.39
N SER A 153 24.47 -20.22 20.09
CA SER A 153 23.43 -19.62 19.24
C SER A 153 23.58 -20.16 17.80
N GLY A 154 23.01 -21.33 17.57
CA GLY A 154 22.80 -21.91 16.24
C GLY A 154 21.63 -21.20 15.56
N LYS A 155 21.95 -20.27 14.67
CA LYS A 155 21.01 -19.75 13.68
C LYS A 155 20.86 -20.78 12.56
N ASP A 156 20.15 -21.86 12.86
CA ASP A 156 20.00 -22.97 11.93
C ASP A 156 18.51 -23.29 11.80
N SER A 157 18.00 -23.18 10.56
CA SER A 157 16.76 -23.81 10.08
C SER A 157 15.41 -23.16 10.41
N LEU A 158 15.09 -22.04 9.76
CA LEU A 158 13.73 -21.81 9.28
C LEU A 158 13.82 -20.98 7.99
N PHE A 159 13.75 -21.65 6.84
CA PHE A 159 13.39 -21.18 5.49
C PHE A 159 14.14 -22.05 4.47
N ARG A 160 13.51 -23.18 4.09
CA ARG A 160 13.93 -23.97 2.93
C ARG A 160 13.63 -23.17 1.66
N PHE A 161 14.56 -22.31 1.26
CA PHE A 161 14.59 -21.69 -0.06
C PHE A 161 15.34 -22.62 -1.02
N SER A 162 14.76 -22.84 -2.21
CA SER A 162 15.32 -23.67 -3.28
C SER A 162 16.69 -23.15 -3.73
N ARG A 163 17.74 -23.91 -3.42
CA ARG A 163 19.13 -23.67 -3.86
C ARG A 163 19.35 -24.26 -5.24
N ARG A 164 18.97 -23.56 -6.31
CA ARG A 164 19.54 -23.82 -7.65
C ARG A 164 19.92 -22.59 -8.48
N PHE A 165 19.93 -21.38 -7.91
CA PHE A 165 20.31 -20.19 -8.69
C PHE A 165 21.24 -19.23 -7.92
N LEU A 166 22.43 -19.69 -7.53
CA LEU A 166 23.42 -18.80 -6.89
C LEU A 166 24.87 -18.99 -7.35
N THR A 167 25.10 -19.20 -8.66
CA THR A 167 26.43 -18.99 -9.26
C THR A 167 26.40 -18.31 -10.64
N ALA A 168 25.28 -17.67 -11.04
CA ALA A 168 25.20 -16.90 -12.29
C ALA A 168 24.60 -15.48 -12.14
N GLY A 169 24.35 -15.02 -10.90
CA GLY A 169 23.72 -13.71 -10.65
C GLY A 169 24.68 -12.53 -10.57
N LEU A 170 25.94 -12.74 -10.15
CA LEU A 170 26.91 -11.65 -9.95
C LEU A 170 27.41 -11.06 -11.27
N SER A 171 27.60 -11.87 -12.31
CA SER A 171 28.00 -11.41 -13.65
C SER A 171 26.91 -10.57 -14.32
N LEU A 172 25.64 -10.88 -14.06
CA LEU A 172 24.50 -10.14 -14.59
C LEU A 172 24.38 -8.74 -13.94
N ILE A 173 24.64 -8.64 -12.64
CA ILE A 173 24.64 -7.37 -11.91
C ILE A 173 25.78 -6.45 -12.39
N SER A 174 26.97 -7.00 -12.62
CA SER A 174 28.10 -6.24 -13.18
C SER A 174 27.81 -5.73 -14.59
N LEU A 175 27.19 -6.56 -15.44
CA LEU A 175 26.80 -6.17 -16.80
C LEU A 175 25.73 -5.07 -16.80
N VAL A 176 24.73 -5.16 -15.92
CA VAL A 176 23.67 -4.15 -15.79
C VAL A 176 24.24 -2.82 -15.31
N LEU A 177 25.16 -2.83 -14.33
CA LEU A 177 25.83 -1.61 -13.86
C LEU A 177 26.67 -0.95 -14.97
N ALA A 178 27.37 -1.75 -15.79
CA ALA A 178 28.12 -1.23 -16.93
C ALA A 178 27.21 -0.57 -17.98
N ILE A 179 26.04 -1.16 -18.25
CA ILE A 179 25.05 -0.60 -19.18
C ILE A 179 24.48 0.73 -18.65
N VAL A 180 24.13 0.80 -17.35
CA VAL A 180 23.61 2.02 -16.73
C VAL A 180 24.67 3.13 -16.72
N ALA A 181 25.92 2.81 -16.36
CA ALA A 181 27.02 3.75 -16.41
C ALA A 181 27.29 4.26 -17.83
N TYR A 182 27.19 3.38 -18.84
CA TYR A 182 27.32 3.76 -20.24
C TYR A 182 26.18 4.66 -20.73
N ARG A 183 24.93 4.42 -20.28
CA ARG A 183 23.79 5.31 -20.56
C ARG A 183 23.99 6.70 -19.96
N TYR A 184 24.41 6.75 -18.70
CA TYR A 184 24.68 8.02 -18.02
C TYR A 184 25.84 8.80 -18.67
N TYR A 185 26.91 8.10 -19.05
CA TYR A 185 28.05 8.69 -19.76
C TYR A 185 27.67 9.20 -21.17
N MET A 186 26.77 8.50 -21.88
CA MET A 186 26.31 8.90 -23.20
C MET A 186 25.32 10.07 -23.16
N GLU A 187 24.41 10.13 -22.17
CA GLU A 187 23.45 11.23 -22.00
C GLU A 187 24.15 12.55 -21.62
N ALA A 188 25.20 12.49 -20.79
CA ALA A 188 26.02 13.64 -20.45
C ALA A 188 26.75 14.25 -21.68
N LYS A 189 26.94 13.47 -22.75
CA LYS A 189 27.57 13.91 -23.99
C LYS A 189 26.57 14.51 -25.00
N GLN A 190 25.29 14.12 -24.96
CA GLN A 190 24.26 14.68 -25.85
C GLN A 190 23.69 16.03 -25.38
N PHE A 191 23.76 16.32 -24.09
CA PHE A 191 23.21 17.55 -23.53
C PHE A 191 23.98 18.83 -23.89
N ARG A 192 25.22 18.73 -24.40
CA ARG A 192 25.98 19.90 -24.89
C ARG A 192 25.53 20.42 -26.26
N GLN A 193 24.66 19.71 -26.98
CA GLN A 193 24.20 20.12 -28.32
C GLN A 193 22.67 20.30 -28.45
N TYR A 194 21.86 20.07 -27.42
CA TYR A 194 20.39 20.16 -27.49
C TYR A 194 19.77 21.40 -26.81
N ALA A 195 20.60 22.28 -26.25
CA ALA A 195 20.16 23.61 -25.82
C ALA A 195 20.10 24.54 -27.05
N ILE A 196 19.01 24.45 -27.83
CA ILE A 196 18.41 25.44 -28.76
C ILE A 196 17.40 24.61 -29.60
N SER A 197 16.15 24.40 -29.15
CA SER A 197 15.03 24.12 -30.09
C SER A 197 13.60 24.06 -29.50
N ASN A 198 13.35 23.79 -28.21
CA ASN A 198 11.96 23.52 -27.80
C ASN A 198 11.32 24.70 -27.06
N ARG A 199 10.51 25.47 -27.81
CA ARG A 199 9.60 26.51 -27.32
C ARG A 199 8.50 25.89 -26.45
N VAL A 200 8.20 26.55 -25.34
CA VAL A 200 6.99 26.36 -24.53
C VAL A 200 5.76 26.57 -25.42
N ASP A 201 4.81 25.64 -25.36
CA ASP A 201 3.57 25.68 -26.15
C ASP A 201 2.62 26.73 -25.53
N LEU A 202 2.52 27.90 -26.18
CA LEU A 202 1.79 29.08 -25.68
C LEU A 202 0.27 29.01 -25.93
N THR A 203 -0.22 27.95 -26.57
CA THR A 203 -1.64 27.74 -26.89
C THR A 203 -2.46 27.30 -25.68
N PHE A 204 -1.85 26.50 -24.78
CA PHE A 204 -2.47 26.04 -23.53
C PHE A 204 -2.84 27.17 -22.57
N VAL A 205 -2.09 28.29 -22.60
CA VAL A 205 -2.33 29.44 -21.71
C VAL A 205 -3.53 30.28 -22.17
N GLN A 206 -3.85 30.31 -23.48
CA GLN A 206 -4.97 31.08 -24.01
C GLN A 206 -6.34 30.43 -23.71
N ASP A 207 -6.39 29.11 -23.56
CA ASP A 207 -7.64 28.36 -23.42
C ASP A 207 -8.24 28.43 -22.00
N ILE A 208 -7.39 28.59 -20.99
CA ILE A 208 -7.80 28.72 -19.59
C ILE A 208 -7.81 30.17 -19.08
N ALA A 209 -7.26 31.11 -19.85
CA ALA A 209 -7.24 32.53 -19.51
C ALA A 209 -8.65 33.14 -19.27
N PRO A 210 -9.69 32.89 -20.09
CA PRO A 210 -11.01 33.46 -19.84
C PRO A 210 -11.70 32.88 -18.59
N PHE A 211 -11.37 31.62 -18.22
CA PHE A 211 -11.85 30.99 -17.00
C PHE A 211 -11.31 31.68 -15.72
N TRP A 212 -10.03 32.08 -15.74
CA TRP A 212 -9.40 32.79 -14.61
C TRP A 212 -9.61 34.31 -14.62
N ALA A 213 -9.96 34.90 -15.76
CA ALA A 213 -10.10 36.34 -15.92
C ALA A 213 -11.13 36.95 -14.97
N GLU A 214 -12.26 36.29 -14.75
CA GLU A 214 -13.32 36.74 -13.83
C GLU A 214 -12.84 36.72 -12.37
N PHE A 215 -12.07 35.69 -12.02
CA PHE A 215 -11.56 35.47 -10.66
C PHE A 215 -10.41 36.42 -10.30
N LEU A 216 -9.57 36.78 -11.27
CA LEU A 216 -8.40 37.63 -11.07
C LEU A 216 -8.67 39.13 -11.27
N ASN A 217 -9.72 39.51 -12.01
CA ASN A 217 -10.11 40.92 -12.20
C ASN A 217 -11.08 41.45 -11.14
N THR A 218 -11.68 40.58 -10.31
CA THR A 218 -12.47 41.03 -9.18
C THR A 218 -11.49 41.43 -8.09
N GLY A 219 -11.26 42.74 -7.88
CA GLY A 219 -10.26 43.32 -6.94
C GLY A 219 -10.43 42.99 -5.45
N SER A 220 -11.08 41.87 -5.13
CA SER A 220 -11.18 41.26 -3.82
C SER A 220 -9.91 40.44 -3.50
N PRO A 221 -9.36 40.55 -2.27
CA PRO A 221 -8.19 39.78 -1.88
C PRO A 221 -8.48 38.28 -1.87
N LEU A 222 -7.61 37.51 -2.53
CA LEU A 222 -7.67 36.05 -2.60
C LEU A 222 -7.47 35.43 -1.21
N LEU A 223 -8.55 34.98 -0.59
CA LEU A 223 -8.52 34.25 0.68
C LEU A 223 -8.36 32.75 0.41
N VAL A 224 -7.14 32.25 0.57
CA VAL A 224 -6.84 30.81 0.54
C VAL A 224 -7.06 30.25 1.94
N ALA A 225 -8.24 29.67 2.20
CA ALA A 225 -8.53 29.01 3.47
C ALA A 225 -8.06 27.54 3.41
N TYR A 226 -6.96 27.24 4.12
CA TYR A 226 -6.53 25.87 4.40
C TYR A 226 -7.14 25.44 5.75
N SER A 227 -8.04 24.46 5.73
CA SER A 227 -8.63 23.90 6.97
C SER A 227 -7.96 22.57 7.30
N PRO A 228 -7.05 22.52 8.29
CA PRO A 228 -6.55 21.26 8.81
C PRO A 228 -7.63 20.64 9.71
N GLY A 229 -8.12 19.45 9.35
CA GLY A 229 -9.18 18.76 10.07
C GLY A 229 -8.82 18.49 11.53
N GLN A 230 -9.64 19.01 12.45
CA GLN A 230 -9.75 18.57 13.84
C GLN A 230 -11.12 17.91 14.06
N PRO A 231 -11.22 16.96 15.01
CA PRO A 231 -12.31 16.00 15.10
C PRO A 231 -13.57 16.59 15.75
N ARG A 232 -14.69 15.93 15.47
CA ARG A 232 -16.05 16.22 15.93
C ARG A 232 -16.12 16.59 17.41
N GLU A 233 -16.54 17.83 17.70
CA GLU A 233 -17.25 18.12 18.93
C GLU A 233 -18.42 19.07 18.67
N ARG A 234 -19.61 18.52 18.91
CA ARG A 234 -20.85 19.12 19.41
C ARG A 234 -21.35 20.44 18.79
N VAL A 235 -22.48 20.29 18.09
CA VAL A 235 -23.47 21.33 17.78
C VAL A 235 -23.92 22.03 19.07
N GLU A 236 -23.72 23.35 19.15
CA GLU A 236 -24.56 24.24 19.95
C GLU A 236 -25.10 25.37 19.07
N ILE A 237 -26.42 25.45 19.02
CA ILE A 237 -27.18 26.53 18.40
C ILE A 237 -27.30 27.65 19.43
N LEU A 238 -26.67 28.80 19.17
CA LEU A 238 -27.08 30.13 19.65
C LEU A 238 -27.09 31.01 18.38
N GLY A 239 -28.17 31.67 17.93
CA GLY A 239 -29.25 32.30 18.66
C GLY A 239 -29.02 33.81 18.71
N SER A 240 -29.55 34.55 17.71
CA SER A 240 -29.93 35.99 17.71
C SER A 240 -28.82 37.02 18.04
N VAL A 241 -28.59 38.13 17.32
CA VAL A 241 -29.36 39.39 17.14
C VAL A 241 -28.45 40.21 16.19
N GLY A 242 -28.87 40.88 15.11
CA GLY A 242 -29.78 42.01 15.07
C GLY A 242 -29.67 42.78 13.75
N SER A 243 -30.83 43.27 13.31
CA SER A 243 -31.11 44.07 12.12
C SER A 243 -30.47 45.47 12.09
N PHE A 244 -30.67 46.11 10.93
CA PHE A 244 -30.75 47.55 10.60
C PHE A 244 -29.49 48.15 9.93
N HIS A 245 -29.57 49.02 8.91
CA HIS A 245 -30.64 49.87 8.37
C HIS A 245 -30.43 50.09 6.85
N SER A 246 -31.53 50.31 6.15
CA SER A 246 -31.64 50.79 4.76
C SER A 246 -31.02 52.17 4.53
N HIS A 247 -30.50 52.44 3.33
CA HIS A 247 -30.72 53.72 2.65
C HIS A 247 -30.63 53.56 1.12
N SER A 248 -31.70 54.02 0.44
CA SER A 248 -31.86 54.16 -1.01
C SER A 248 -31.12 55.39 -1.56
N PRO A 249 -31.00 55.54 -2.90
CA PRO A 249 -29.92 56.26 -3.59
C PRO A 249 -30.32 57.70 -3.97
N PRO A 250 -29.39 58.51 -4.52
CA PRO A 250 -29.75 59.61 -5.39
C PRO A 250 -29.40 59.34 -6.87
N SER A 251 -30.40 59.64 -7.70
CA SER A 251 -30.27 60.00 -9.13
C SER A 251 -29.26 61.13 -9.33
N VAL A 252 -28.72 61.27 -10.55
CA VAL A 252 -28.81 62.50 -11.37
C VAL A 252 -28.06 62.36 -12.71
N ALA A 253 -28.81 62.69 -13.77
CA ALA A 253 -28.51 63.36 -15.04
C ALA A 253 -27.36 62.91 -15.98
N VAL A 254 -27.82 62.51 -17.17
CA VAL A 254 -27.20 62.68 -18.50
C VAL A 254 -27.23 64.16 -18.91
N PRO A 255 -26.20 64.64 -19.63
CA PRO A 255 -26.38 65.26 -20.96
C PRO A 255 -25.39 64.61 -21.94
N GLY A 256 -25.72 64.27 -23.20
CA GLY A 256 -26.33 65.11 -24.23
C GLY A 256 -25.22 65.58 -25.18
N GLY A 257 -25.02 64.88 -26.30
CA GLY A 257 -24.04 65.18 -27.35
C GLY A 257 -23.83 64.00 -28.29
#